data_AF-A0A2V6HA66-F1
#
_entry.id   AF-A0A2V6HA66-F1
#
_cell.length_a   1.000
_cell.length_b   1.000
_cell.length_c   1.000
_cell.angle_alpha   90.00
_cell.angle_beta   90.00
_cell.angle_gamma   90.00
#
_symmetry.space_group_name_H-M   'P 1'
#
loop_
_entity.id
_entity.type
_entity.pdbx_description
1 polymer ?
#
loop_
_entity_poly.entity_id
_entity_poly.type
_entity_poly.pdbx_seq_one_letter_code
_entity_poly.pdbx_strand_id
1 'polypeptide(L)' 'MIRKTSRRKGRSHILSRPFVTATFAMTVDGKVTTRNFAPVDFTSHEDKLHLFRQRALADAVLIGHSTLPNALSSSRDCL' A
#
# COMPACT_ATOMS: atom_id res chain seq x y z
N MET A 1 30.20 -25.56 -38.24
CA MET A 1 28.92 -24.81 -38.16
C MET A 1 28.39 -24.89 -36.72
N ILE A 2 28.73 -23.93 -35.85
CA ILE A 2 28.36 -23.94 -34.43
C ILE A 2 27.02 -23.22 -34.28
N ARG A 3 25.95 -23.96 -33.94
CA ARG A 3 24.64 -23.38 -33.63
C ARG A 3 24.70 -22.74 -32.24
N LYS A 4 24.78 -21.40 -32.17
CA LYS A 4 24.56 -20.65 -30.92
C LYS A 4 23.12 -20.86 -30.46
N THR A 5 22.94 -21.66 -29.41
CA THR A 5 21.66 -21.76 -28.71
C THR A 5 21.42 -20.45 -27.95
N SER A 6 20.47 -19.66 -28.44
CA SER A 6 19.94 -18.49 -27.75
C SER A 6 19.30 -18.94 -26.42
N ARG A 7 20.02 -18.74 -25.31
CA ARG A 7 19.47 -18.86 -23.96
C ARG A 7 18.42 -17.77 -23.81
N ARG A 8 17.13 -18.13 -23.89
CA ARG A 8 16.00 -17.26 -23.54
C ARG A 8 16.11 -16.83 -22.06
N LYS A 9 16.79 -15.72 -21.81
CA LYS A 9 16.83 -15.02 -20.52
C LYS A 9 15.53 -14.23 -20.36
N GLY A 10 14.46 -14.86 -19.86
CA GLY A 10 13.15 -14.18 -19.88
C GLY A 10 12.05 -14.71 -18.97
N ARG A 11 12.33 -15.45 -17.89
CA ARG A 11 11.28 -15.94 -16.97
C ARG A 11 11.58 -15.88 -15.46
N SER A 12 12.75 -15.42 -15.04
CA SER A 12 13.16 -15.46 -13.61
C SER A 12 12.75 -14.25 -12.75
N HIS A 13 12.29 -13.14 -13.34
CA HIS A 13 11.97 -11.92 -12.56
C HIS A 13 10.55 -11.86 -12.00
N ILE A 14 9.68 -12.81 -12.32
CA ILE A 14 8.30 -12.85 -11.80
C ILE A 14 8.26 -13.55 -10.43
N LEU A 15 9.12 -14.56 -10.20
CA LEU A 15 9.17 -15.34 -8.95
C LEU A 15 9.85 -14.62 -7.78
N SER A 16 10.50 -13.48 -8.01
CA SER A 16 11.26 -12.73 -6.99
C SER A 16 10.55 -11.43 -6.56
N ARG A 17 9.26 -11.27 -6.86
CA ARG A 17 8.51 -10.07 -6.47
C ARG A 17 7.73 -10.33 -5.18
N PRO A 18 7.69 -9.36 -4.24
CA PRO A 18 6.90 -9.51 -3.03
C PRO A 18 5.42 -9.67 -3.38
N PHE A 19 4.70 -10.41 -2.55
CA PHE A 19 3.24 -10.37 -2.57
C PHE A 19 2.78 -8.99 -2.09
N VAL A 20 1.90 -8.34 -2.84
CA VAL A 20 1.44 -6.99 -2.54
C VAL A 20 -0.05 -7.02 -2.27
N THR A 21 -0.45 -6.51 -1.10
CA THR A 21 -1.84 -6.20 -0.79
C THR A 21 -2.03 -4.69 -0.81
N ALA A 22 -3.18 -4.22 -1.30
CA ALA A 22 -3.53 -2.81 -1.32
C ALA A 22 -4.81 -2.61 -0.52
N THR A 23 -4.71 -1.83 0.56
CA THR A 23 -5.84 -1.55 1.47
C THR A 23 -6.25 -0.09 1.33
N PHE A 24 -7.54 0.13 1.06
CA PHE A 24 -8.12 1.46 0.96
C PHE A 24 -9.36 1.55 1.85
N ALA A 25 -9.43 2.62 2.65
CA ALA A 25 -10.69 3.09 3.19
C ALA A 25 -11.19 4.22 2.28
N MET A 26 -12.43 4.11 1.81
CA MET A 26 -13.02 5.07 0.89
C MET A 26 -14.48 5.30 1.23
N THR A 27 -14.98 6.48 0.86
CA THR A 27 -16.41 6.78 0.91
C THR A 27 -17.19 5.97 -0.11
N VAL A 28 -18.52 5.95 0.01
CA VAL A 28 -19.41 5.23 -0.92
C VAL A 28 -19.28 5.73 -2.37
N ASP A 29 -18.95 7.01 -2.56
CA ASP A 29 -18.67 7.60 -3.89
C ASP A 29 -17.21 7.39 -4.37
N GLY A 30 -16.44 6.55 -3.67
CA GLY A 30 -15.10 6.13 -4.08
C GLY A 30 -14.00 7.15 -3.81
N LYS A 31 -14.19 8.07 -2.85
CA LYS A 31 -13.17 9.07 -2.49
C LYS A 31 -12.33 8.57 -1.33
N VAL A 32 -11.02 8.71 -1.49
CA VAL A 32 -10.03 8.38 -0.46
C VAL A 32 -9.61 9.63 0.32
N THR A 33 -9.78 10.83 -0.26
CA THR A 33 -9.45 12.12 0.37
C THR A 33 -10.41 13.20 -0.09
N THR A 34 -10.42 14.34 0.61
CA THR A 34 -11.21 15.52 0.22
C THR A 34 -10.52 16.32 -0.90
N ARG A 35 -11.24 17.28 -1.49
CA ARG A 35 -10.71 18.14 -2.57
C ARG A 35 -9.41 18.87 -2.20
N ASN A 36 -9.23 19.20 -0.93
CA ASN A 36 -8.08 19.95 -0.44
C ASN A 36 -6.95 19.02 0.05
N PHE A 37 -7.08 17.71 -0.17
CA PHE A 37 -6.19 16.69 0.39
C PHE A 37 -6.02 16.85 1.90
N ALA A 38 -7.08 17.25 2.61
CA ALA A 38 -7.05 17.32 4.06
C ALA A 38 -6.89 15.89 4.64
N PRO A 39 -6.24 15.74 5.81
CA PRO A 39 -6.26 14.48 6.54
C PRO A 39 -7.71 14.02 6.72
N VAL A 40 -7.97 12.76 6.38
CA VAL A 40 -9.24 12.11 6.64
C VAL A 40 -8.97 10.90 7.52
N ASP A 41 -9.70 10.82 8.62
CA ASP A 41 -9.56 9.73 9.58
C ASP A 41 -10.44 8.55 9.22
N PHE A 42 -10.11 7.39 9.79
CA PHE A 42 -10.99 6.24 9.76
C PHE A 42 -12.29 6.57 10.49
N THR A 43 -13.43 6.34 9.83
CA THR A 43 -14.76 6.56 10.42
C THR A 43 -15.11 5.52 11.48
N SER A 44 -14.44 4.35 11.47
CA SER A 44 -14.62 3.27 12.44
C SER A 44 -13.31 2.90 13.14
N HIS A 45 -13.38 2.69 14.45
CA HIS A 45 -12.26 2.18 15.25
C HIS A 45 -11.84 0.76 14.82
N GLU A 46 -12.81 -0.09 14.49
CA GLU A 46 -12.56 -1.47 14.06
C GLU A 46 -11.78 -1.51 12.74
N ASP A 47 -12.09 -0.59 11.81
CA ASP A 47 -11.37 -0.48 10.52
C ASP A 47 -9.92 -0.04 10.74
N LYS A 48 -9.68 0.89 11.68
CA LYS A 48 -8.33 1.31 12.07
C LYS A 48 -7.54 0.14 12.66
N LEU A 49 -8.17 -0.66 13.54
CA LEU A 49 -7.55 -1.87 14.07
C LEU A 49 -7.29 -2.92 12.98
N HIS A 50 -8.21 -3.08 12.03
CA HIS A 50 -8.03 -4.00 10.92
C HIS A 50 -6.82 -3.60 10.05
N LEU A 51 -6.66 -2.31 9.77
CA LEU A 51 -5.47 -1.78 9.10
C LEU A 51 -4.19 -2.10 9.88
N PHE A 52 -4.19 -1.92 11.22
CA PHE A 52 -3.02 -2.25 12.04
C PHE A 52 -2.68 -3.73 11.99
N ARG A 53 -3.68 -4.61 12.02
CA ARG A 53 -3.46 -6.06 11.87
C ARG A 53 -2.83 -6.40 10.52
N GLN A 54 -3.29 -5.79 9.44
CA GLN A 54 -2.72 -5.98 8.11
C GLN A 54 -1.26 -5.48 8.02
N ARG A 55 -0.96 -4.32 8.61
CA ARG A 55 0.41 -3.78 8.66
C ARG A 55 1.34 -4.65 9.51
N ALA A 56 0.84 -5.21 10.62
CA ALA A 56 1.62 -6.10 11.48
C ALA A 56 1.99 -7.43 10.80
N LEU A 57 1.23 -7.85 9.78
CA LEU A 57 1.50 -9.05 8.99
C LEU A 57 2.42 -8.78 7.78
N ALA A 58 2.65 -7.51 7.43
CA ALA A 58 3.42 -7.14 6.25
C ALA A 58 4.89 -6.86 6.61
N ASP A 59 5.81 -7.25 5.73
CA ASP A 59 7.25 -6.94 5.89
C ASP A 59 7.56 -5.45 5.68
N ALA A 60 6.77 -4.77 4.84
CA ALA A 60 6.94 -3.36 4.51
C ALA A 60 5.60 -2.70 4.15
N VAL A 61 5.50 -1.39 4.43
CA VAL A 61 4.36 -0.55 4.03
C VAL A 61 4.82 0.44 2.97
N LEU A 62 4.18 0.41 1.80
CA LEU A 62 4.42 1.38 0.72
C LEU A 62 3.41 2.53 0.80
N ILE A 63 3.90 3.76 0.83
CA ILE A 63 3.09 4.99 0.92
C ILE A 63 3.61 6.01 -0.09
N GLY A 64 2.71 6.71 -0.77
CA GLY A 64 3.07 7.82 -1.67
C GLY A 64 3.53 9.07 -0.89
N HIS A 65 4.47 9.81 -1.46
CA HIS A 65 5.02 11.03 -0.84
C HIS A 65 3.95 12.04 -0.40
N SER A 66 2.93 12.25 -1.22
CA SER A 66 1.80 13.17 -0.92
C SER A 66 0.93 12.71 0.24
N THR A 67 0.98 11.43 0.61
CA THR A 67 0.17 10.84 1.69
C THR A 67 0.85 10.97 3.05
N LEU A 68 2.18 11.07 3.10
CA LEU A 68 2.95 11.21 4.34
C LEU A 68 2.51 12.37 5.25
N PRO A 69 2.41 13.63 4.77
CA PRO A 69 2.06 14.76 5.63
C PRO A 69 0.67 14.59 6.26
N ASN A 70 -0.26 13.94 5.55
CA ASN A 70 -1.63 13.74 6.02
C ASN A 70 -1.76 12.54 6.97
N ALA A 71 -1.02 11.46 6.71
CA ALA A 71 -1.05 10.26 7.53
C ALA A 71 -0.47 10.50 8.94
N LEU A 72 0.50 11.40 9.07
CA LEU A 72 1.13 11.72 10.36
C LEU A 72 0.21 12.47 11.32
N SER A 73 -0.81 13.18 10.82
CA SER A 73 -1.81 13.84 11.66
C SER A 73 -2.67 12.81 12.39
N SER A 74 -3.17 11.80 11.66
CA SER A 74 -4.06 10.75 12.19
C SER A 74 -3.39 9.77 13.18
N SER A 75 -2.06 9.65 13.12
CA SER A 75 -1.28 8.82 14.05
C SER A 75 -1.03 9.48 15.41
N ARG A 76 -1.18 10.81 15.54
CA ARG A 76 -0.98 11.51 16.82
C ARG A 76 -2.12 11.28 17.82
N ASP A 77 -3.32 10.94 17.34
CA ASP A 77 -4.47 10.61 18.17
C ASP A 77 -4.41 9.19 18.79
N CYS A 78 -3.26 8.52 18.68
CA CYS A 78 -2.99 7.22 19.32
C CYS A 78 -2.07 7.33 20.56
N LEU A 79 -1.73 8.54 21.02
CA LEU A 79 -1.02 8.81 22.28
C LEU A 79 -1.92 9.55 23.28
#